data_AF-A0A6M3LQ27-F1
#
_entry.id   AF-A0A6M3LQ27-F1
#
_cell.length_a   1.000
_cell.length_b   1.000
_cell.length_c   1.000
_cell.angle_alpha   90.00
_cell.angle_beta   90.00
_cell.angle_gamma   90.00
#
_symmetry.space_group_name_H-M   'P 1'
#
loop_
_entity.id
_entity.type
_entity.pdbx_description
1 polymer ?
#
loop_
_entity_poly.entity_id
_entity_poly.type
_entity_poly.pdbx_seq_one_letter_code
_entity_poly.pdbx_strand_id
1 'polypeptide(L)'
;MEMNYLSLFSGAGGGDLGLQHLLGWKCKGYVEYEPYCQKVIKQRIADGFLDAAPIFGDIREFISGGFAEVYRGMVEAVSAGFP
;
A
#
# COMPACT_ATOMS: atom_id res chain seq x y z
N MET A 1 7.75 15.75 -10.61
CA MET A 1 6.49 14.98 -10.56
C MET A 1 6.73 13.86 -9.57
N GLU A 2 5.92 13.77 -8.54
CA GLU A 2 5.99 12.71 -7.52
C GLU A 2 5.30 11.45 -8.10
N MET A 3 5.96 10.28 -8.02
CA MET A 3 5.44 9.01 -8.54
C MET A 3 4.49 8.38 -7.52
N ASN A 4 3.25 8.09 -7.92
CA ASN A 4 2.25 7.47 -7.06
C ASN A 4 2.19 5.96 -7.28
N TYR A 5 2.05 5.20 -6.19
CA TYR A 5 1.95 3.74 -6.27
C TYR A 5 0.86 3.14 -5.39
N LEU A 6 0.40 1.96 -5.78
CA LEU A 6 -0.44 1.06 -4.99
C LEU A 6 0.43 -0.12 -4.51
N SER A 7 0.37 -0.43 -3.21
CA SER A 7 1.10 -1.54 -2.60
C SER A 7 0.16 -2.73 -2.42
N LEU A 8 0.46 -3.85 -3.08
CA LEU A 8 -0.28 -5.10 -2.95
C LEU A 8 0.55 -6.12 -2.18
N PHE A 9 -0.10 -6.91 -1.32
CA PHE A 9 0.58 -7.86 -0.45
C PHE A 9 1.71 -7.16 0.35
N SER A 10 1.35 -6.03 0.96
CA SER A 10 2.31 -5.07 1.55
C SER A 10 3.16 -5.67 2.67
N GLY A 11 2.75 -6.81 3.25
CA GLY A 11 3.34 -7.39 4.44
C GLY A 11 3.34 -6.37 5.57
N ALA A 12 4.42 -6.29 6.33
CA ALA A 12 4.57 -5.27 7.36
C ALA A 12 4.84 -3.85 6.79
N GLY A 13 4.96 -3.68 5.47
CA GLY A 13 5.33 -2.42 4.80
C GLY A 13 6.84 -2.23 4.59
N GLY A 14 7.60 -3.32 4.50
CA GLY A 14 9.07 -3.26 4.33
C GLY A 14 9.50 -2.71 2.98
N GLY A 15 8.86 -3.16 1.89
CA GLY A 15 9.10 -2.62 0.55
C GLY A 15 8.68 -1.16 0.44
N ASP A 16 7.59 -0.79 1.11
CA ASP A 16 7.05 0.58 1.09
C ASP A 16 8.03 1.58 1.71
N LEU A 17 8.78 1.20 2.76
CA LEU A 17 9.85 2.04 3.31
C LEU A 17 10.92 2.34 2.26
N GLY A 18 11.30 1.37 1.43
CA GLY A 18 12.25 1.58 0.33
C GLY A 18 11.69 2.51 -0.74
N LEU A 19 10.45 2.29 -1.17
CA LEU A 19 9.79 3.12 -2.17
C LEU A 19 9.64 4.58 -1.71
N GLN A 20 9.24 4.80 -0.45
CA GLN A 20 8.99 6.15 0.06
C GLN A 20 10.29 6.87 0.42
N HIS A 21 11.21 6.22 1.15
CA HIS A 21 12.39 6.91 1.69
C HIS A 21 13.60 6.90 0.75
N LEU A 22 13.74 5.88 -0.11
CA LEU A 22 14.86 5.81 -1.05
C LEU A 22 14.50 6.37 -2.42
N LEU A 23 13.29 6.10 -2.90
CA LEU A 23 12.85 6.54 -4.24
C LEU A 23 12.00 7.82 -4.21
N GLY A 24 11.49 8.23 -3.04
CA GLY A 24 10.63 9.42 -2.92
C GLY A 24 9.26 9.25 -3.57
N TRP A 25 8.75 8.02 -3.63
CA TRP A 25 7.42 7.72 -4.20
C TRP A 25 6.34 7.82 -3.13
N LYS A 26 5.09 8.03 -3.55
CA LYS A 26 3.95 8.23 -2.66
C LYS A 26 2.95 7.09 -2.74
N CYS A 27 2.65 6.46 -1.61
CA CYS A 27 1.65 5.40 -1.55
C CYS A 27 0.24 5.97 -1.58
N LYS A 28 -0.65 5.36 -2.36
CA LYS A 28 -2.07 5.69 -2.41
C LYS A 28 -2.96 4.66 -1.75
N GLY A 29 -2.44 3.47 -1.46
CA GLY A 29 -3.18 2.41 -0.79
C GLY A 29 -2.29 1.21 -0.50
N TYR A 30 -2.63 0.49 0.56
CA TYR A 30 -2.03 -0.78 0.96
C TYR A 30 -3.09 -1.87 0.89
N VAL A 31 -2.75 -3.03 0.35
CA VAL A 31 -3.61 -4.22 0.39
C VAL A 31 -2.84 -5.33 1.09
N GLU A 32 -3.29 -5.71 2.28
CA GLU A 32 -2.63 -6.70 3.11
C GLU A 32 -3.64 -7.52 3.91
N TYR A 33 -3.59 -8.85 3.77
CA TYR A 33 -4.56 -9.76 4.37
C TYR A 33 -4.28 -10.02 5.86
N GLU A 34 -3.01 -10.09 6.27
CA GLU A 34 -2.63 -10.58 7.60
C GLU A 34 -2.83 -9.49 8.68
N PRO A 35 -3.62 -9.77 9.75
CA PRO A 35 -3.94 -8.77 10.77
C PRO A 35 -2.76 -8.16 11.53
N TYR A 36 -1.70 -8.92 11.80
CA TYR A 36 -0.49 -8.39 12.45
C TYR A 36 0.26 -7.42 11.53
N CYS A 37 0.47 -7.75 10.27
CA CYS A 37 1.03 -6.88 9.24
C CYS A 37 0.23 -5.59 9.10
N GLN A 38 -1.10 -5.66 9.03
CA GLN A 38 -1.95 -4.46 9.03
C GLN A 38 -1.74 -3.58 10.27
N LYS A 39 -1.60 -4.17 11.47
CA LYS A 39 -1.30 -3.42 12.70
C LYS A 39 0.06 -2.71 12.61
N VAL A 40 1.07 -3.37 12.04
CA VAL A 40 2.40 -2.77 11.85
C VAL A 40 2.33 -1.61 10.85
N ILE A 41 1.62 -1.76 9.71
CA ILE A 41 1.42 -0.66 8.77
C ILE A 41 0.72 0.52 9.46
N LYS A 42 -0.37 0.28 10.20
CA LYS A 42 -1.09 1.32 10.96
C LYS A 42 -0.17 2.06 11.93
N GLN A 43 0.67 1.32 12.67
CA GLN A 43 1.62 1.92 13.59
C GLN A 43 2.66 2.77 12.86
N ARG A 44 3.21 2.28 11.75
CA ARG A 44 4.18 3.04 10.94
C ARG A 44 3.58 4.31 10.33
N ILE A 45 2.31 4.28 9.94
CA ILE A 45 1.58 5.49 9.52
C ILE A 45 1.46 6.47 10.70
N ALA A 46 1.07 6.00 11.88
CA ALA A 46 0.94 6.83 13.07
C ALA A 46 2.28 7.46 13.50
N ASP A 47 3.37 6.72 13.34
CA ASP A 47 4.73 7.17 13.63
C ASP A 47 5.33 8.06 12.52
N GLY A 48 4.63 8.22 11.38
CA GLY A 48 5.08 9.04 10.25
C GLY A 48 6.12 8.38 9.34
N PHE A 49 6.35 7.08 9.47
CA PHE A 49 7.27 6.33 8.60
C PHE A 49 6.64 5.93 7.26
N LEU A 50 5.32 5.81 7.20
CA LEU A 50 4.59 5.45 5.99
C LEU A 50 3.51 6.49 5.69
N ASP A 51 3.29 6.76 4.41
CA ASP A 51 2.19 7.60 3.92
C ASP A 51 0.83 7.21 4.53
N ALA A 52 0.06 8.20 4.96
CA ALA A 52 -1.32 8.02 5.41
C ALA A 52 -2.24 7.69 4.22
N ALA A 53 -2.42 6.39 3.96
CA ALA A 53 -3.28 5.87 2.91
C ALA A 53 -4.18 4.73 3.44
N PRO A 54 -5.31 4.41 2.75
CA PRO A 54 -6.17 3.32 3.13
C PRO A 54 -5.44 1.97 3.17
N ILE A 55 -5.80 1.12 4.13
CA ILE A 55 -5.32 -0.26 4.24
C ILE A 55 -6.52 -1.18 4.01
N PHE A 56 -6.48 -1.93 2.92
CA PHE A 56 -7.46 -2.96 2.56
C PHE A 56 -6.98 -4.34 3.02
N GLY A 57 -7.92 -5.26 3.20
CA GLY A 57 -7.67 -6.65 3.61
C GLY A 57 -7.47 -7.60 2.42
N ASP A 58 -8.44 -8.50 2.22
CA ASP A 58 -8.41 -9.50 1.14
C ASP A 58 -8.39 -8.83 -0.25
N ILE A 59 -7.40 -9.21 -1.07
CA ILE A 59 -7.28 -8.76 -2.46
C ILE A 59 -8.52 -9.11 -3.31
N ARG A 60 -9.19 -10.22 -3.00
CA ARG A 60 -10.43 -10.63 -3.69
C ARG A 60 -11.56 -9.67 -3.40
N GLU A 61 -11.69 -9.20 -2.17
CA GLU A 61 -12.67 -8.17 -1.78
C GLU A 61 -12.28 -6.81 -2.35
N PHE A 62 -10.99 -6.47 -2.36
CA PHE A 62 -10.48 -5.26 -3.00
C PHE A 62 -10.86 -5.18 -4.49
N ILE A 63 -10.72 -6.29 -5.22
CA ILE A 63 -11.09 -6.37 -6.64
C ILE A 63 -12.60 -6.41 -6.82
N SER A 64 -13.30 -7.35 -6.17
CA SER A 64 -14.75 -7.54 -6.37
C SER A 64 -15.60 -6.39 -5.85
N GLY A 65 -15.10 -5.64 -4.86
CA GLY A 65 -15.72 -4.41 -4.36
C GLY A 65 -15.51 -3.19 -5.25
N GLY A 66 -14.78 -3.32 -6.36
CA GLY A 66 -14.54 -2.23 -7.32
C GLY A 66 -13.48 -1.22 -6.88
N PHE A 67 -12.79 -1.43 -5.75
CA PHE A 67 -11.74 -0.52 -5.30
C PHE A 67 -10.58 -0.47 -6.28
N ALA A 68 -10.17 -1.62 -6.83
CA ALA A 68 -9.10 -1.68 -7.83
C ALA A 68 -9.32 -0.73 -9.02
N GLU A 69 -10.57 -0.61 -9.51
CA GLU A 69 -10.91 0.26 -10.64
C GLU A 69 -10.74 1.74 -10.30
N VAL A 70 -10.99 2.14 -9.05
CA VAL A 70 -10.81 3.52 -8.59
C VAL A 70 -9.33 3.94 -8.70
N TYR A 71 -8.38 3.02 -8.51
CA TYR A 71 -6.96 3.31 -8.62
C TYR A 71 -6.47 3.53 -10.05
N ARG A 72 -7.29 3.25 -11.07
CA ARG A 72 -6.92 3.47 -12.48
C ARG A 72 -6.75 4.96 -12.75
N GLY A 73 -5.53 5.36 -13.11
CA GLY A 73 -5.18 6.77 -13.33
C GLY A 73 -4.90 7.56 -12.05
N MET A 74 -4.97 6.93 -10.87
CA MET A 74 -4.50 7.51 -9.59
C MET A 74 -3.05 7.13 -9.27
N VAL A 75 -2.56 6.04 -9.86
CA VAL A 75 -1.21 5.51 -9.64
C VAL A 75 -0.53 5.21 -10.96
N GLU A 76 0.79 5.41 -10.98
CA GLU A 76 1.66 5.11 -12.12
C GLU A 76 2.38 3.77 -11.95
N ALA A 77 2.46 3.27 -10.71
CA ALA A 77 3.12 2.01 -10.38
C ALA A 77 2.27 1.14 -9.45
N VAL A 78 2.50 -0.17 -9.55
CA VAL A 78 2.03 -1.16 -8.58
C VAL A 78 3.26 -1.88 -8.04
N SER A 79 3.39 -1.94 -6.72
CA SER A 79 4.37 -2.77 -6.03
C SER A 79 3.66 -3.99 -5.48
N ALA A 80 4.28 -5.18 -5.57
CA ALA A 80 3.69 -6.41 -5.06
C ALA A 80 4.75 -7.38 -4.53
N GLY A 81 4.58 -7.83 -3.29
CA GLY A 81 5.38 -8.90 -2.67
C GLY A 81 4.57 -10.20 -2.59
N PHE A 82 4.52 -10.98 -3.67
CA PHE A 82 3.75 -12.23 -3.69
C PHE A 82 4.34 -13.29 -2.73
N PRO A 83 3.49 -14.06 -2.01
CA PRO A 83 3.92 -15.14 -1.13
C PRO A 83 4.49 -16.35 -1.87
#